data_AF-A0A970G8K5-F1
#
_entry.id   AF-A0A970G8K5-F1
#
_cell.length_a   1.000
_cell.length_b   1.000
_cell.length_c   1.000
_cell.angle_alpha   90.00
_cell.angle_beta   90.00
_cell.angle_gamma   90.00
#
_symmetry.space_group_name_H-M   'P 1'
#
loop_
_entity.id
_entity.type
_entity.pdbx_description
1 polymer ?
#
loop_
_entity_poly.entity_id
_entity_poly.type
_entity_poly.pdbx_seq_one_letter_code
_entity_poly.pdbx_strand_id
1 'polypeptide(L)'
;MICPNCGVVSDKSVKFCTSCGNPLAQTVDNQPDHETRIEQTEGNQNLVGFSDRINDPAFASYQRQGIAWIFIFTGILSVIVIVGFFIYGETSYEMDNPQALYIGLGIAGMFMTIAILATLSRLTTKQWDGVVIDKKKEKKTRRSKNSDGGYYTERYTLYTLVFKTDRGKIINKYMEDDDTIYNYFEIGDRVRHHKGLGTLEKYDKSKDDIIFCNACSTLNDIDDDKCYRCSCPLLNK
;
A
#
# COMPACT_ATOMS: atom_id res chain seq x y z
N MET A 1 -19.39 -17.27 8.79
CA MET A 1 -18.78 -18.46 8.16
C MET A 1 -17.31 -18.56 8.56
N ILE A 2 -16.72 -19.76 8.54
CA ILE A 2 -15.32 -19.98 8.94
C ILE A 2 -14.45 -19.95 7.68
N CYS A 3 -13.38 -19.15 7.68
CA CYS A 3 -12.46 -19.07 6.56
C CYS A 3 -11.71 -20.41 6.36
N PRO A 4 -11.72 -21.02 5.16
CA PRO A 4 -11.06 -22.30 4.93
C PRO A 4 -9.53 -22.22 4.96
N ASN A 5 -8.95 -21.02 4.84
CA ASN A 5 -7.50 -20.84 4.84
C ASN A 5 -6.93 -20.55 6.24
N CYS A 6 -7.56 -19.67 7.02
CA CYS A 6 -7.02 -19.25 8.33
C CYS A 6 -7.88 -19.62 9.54
N GLY A 7 -9.07 -20.20 9.35
CA GLY A 7 -9.95 -20.64 10.45
C GLY A 7 -10.66 -19.52 11.22
N VAL A 8 -10.48 -18.25 10.85
CA VAL A 8 -11.16 -17.12 11.49
C VAL A 8 -12.65 -17.11 11.14
N VAL A 9 -13.49 -16.84 12.15
CA VAL A 9 -14.93 -16.66 11.98
C VAL A 9 -15.18 -15.27 11.41
N SER A 10 -15.85 -15.21 10.26
CA SER A 10 -16.24 -13.97 9.58
C SER A 10 -17.75 -13.86 9.50
N ASP A 11 -18.27 -12.63 9.43
CA ASP A 11 -19.70 -12.37 9.23
C ASP A 11 -20.19 -12.99 7.90
N LYS A 12 -21.49 -13.28 7.77
CA LYS A 12 -22.06 -13.85 6.55
C LYS A 12 -22.13 -12.83 5.40
N SER A 13 -22.05 -11.54 5.70
CA SER A 13 -22.09 -10.44 4.73
C SER A 13 -20.73 -10.11 4.10
N VAL A 14 -19.62 -10.65 4.62
CA VAL A 14 -18.28 -10.35 4.12
C VAL A 14 -17.81 -11.40 3.11
N LYS A 15 -17.46 -10.93 1.91
CA LYS A 15 -17.04 -11.76 0.76
C LYS A 15 -15.59 -12.26 0.86
N PHE A 16 -14.78 -11.62 1.70
CA PHE A 16 -13.37 -11.94 1.93
C PHE A 16 -13.09 -12.01 3.42
N CYS A 17 -12.19 -12.89 3.83
CA CYS A 17 -11.78 -12.98 5.22
C CYS A 17 -11.00 -11.72 5.64
N THR A 18 -11.48 -11.03 6.67
CA THR A 18 -10.85 -9.79 7.18
C THR A 18 -9.47 -10.01 7.79
N SER A 19 -9.08 -11.26 8.08
CA SER A 19 -7.79 -11.58 8.68
C SER A 19 -6.73 -12.00 7.65
N CYS A 20 -7.10 -12.72 6.59
CA CYS A 20 -6.13 -13.27 5.63
C CYS A 20 -6.43 -12.97 4.17
N GLY A 21 -7.54 -12.28 3.87
CA GLY A 21 -7.92 -11.89 2.51
C GLY A 21 -8.49 -13.00 1.63
N ASN A 22 -8.57 -14.24 2.10
CA ASN A 22 -9.06 -15.34 1.28
C ASN A 22 -10.56 -15.18 0.96
N PRO A 23 -11.01 -15.40 -0.29
CA PRO A 23 -12.42 -15.33 -0.68
C PRO A 23 -13.27 -16.37 0.07
N LEU A 24 -14.49 -15.97 0.40
CA LEU A 24 -15.47 -16.75 1.13
C LEU A 24 -16.67 -17.02 0.21
N ALA A 25 -16.99 -18.30 -0.03
CA ALA A 25 -18.05 -18.70 -0.96
C ALA A 25 -19.45 -18.26 -0.45
N GLN A 26 -20.16 -17.48 -1.25
CA GLN A 26 -21.56 -17.11 -0.99
C GLN A 26 -22.50 -18.24 -1.45
N THR A 27 -23.37 -18.71 -0.57
CA THR A 27 -24.54 -19.51 -0.96
C THR A 27 -25.62 -18.57 -1.48
N VAL A 28 -25.80 -18.53 -2.79
CA VAL A 28 -26.89 -17.82 -3.46
C VAL A 28 -28.16 -18.66 -3.29
N ASP A 29 -29.13 -18.17 -2.53
CA ASP A 29 -30.48 -18.76 -2.50
C ASP A 29 -31.19 -18.43 -3.82
N ASN A 30 -31.52 -19.47 -4.57
CA ASN A 30 -32.21 -19.40 -5.86
C ASN A 30 -33.72 -19.22 -5.67
N GLN A 31 -34.32 -18.30 -6.43
CA GLN A 31 -35.62 -18.59 -7.06
C GLN A 31 -35.80 -17.75 -8.35
N PRO A 32 -36.33 -18.35 -9.44
CA PRO A 32 -36.42 -17.72 -10.76
C PRO A 32 -37.74 -16.97 -10.93
N ASP A 33 -37.77 -15.98 -11.83
CA ASP A 33 -38.75 -15.95 -12.93
C ASP A 33 -38.48 -14.83 -13.93
N HIS A 34 -38.80 -15.19 -15.17
CA HIS A 34 -38.67 -14.55 -16.47
C HIS A 34 -39.20 -13.09 -16.54
N GLU A 35 -38.42 -12.15 -17.09
CA GLU A 35 -38.87 -11.35 -18.24
C GLU A 35 -37.73 -10.56 -18.92
N THR A 36 -37.81 -10.56 -20.23
CA THR A 36 -36.84 -10.13 -21.22
C THR A 36 -36.46 -8.65 -21.07
N ARG A 37 -35.22 -8.36 -20.67
CA ARG A 37 -34.59 -7.07 -20.92
C ARG A 37 -33.31 -7.29 -21.71
N ILE A 38 -33.35 -6.89 -22.98
CA ILE A 38 -32.15 -6.57 -23.74
C ILE A 38 -31.56 -5.34 -23.06
N GLU A 39 -30.66 -5.55 -22.09
CA GLU A 39 -29.83 -4.52 -21.51
C GLU A 39 -28.37 -4.82 -21.90
N GLN A 40 -28.00 -4.21 -23.02
CA GLN A 40 -26.71 -3.56 -23.26
C GLN A 40 -25.49 -4.23 -22.63
N THR A 41 -24.85 -5.06 -23.46
CA THR A 41 -23.44 -5.42 -23.35
C THR A 41 -22.56 -4.16 -23.53
N GLU A 42 -22.57 -3.23 -22.57
CA GLU A 42 -21.59 -2.13 -22.47
C GLU A 42 -20.50 -2.40 -21.41
N GLY A 43 -20.51 -3.59 -20.79
CA GLY A 43 -19.72 -3.89 -19.59
C GLY A 43 -18.27 -4.37 -19.78
N ASN A 44 -17.66 -4.32 -20.97
CA ASN A 44 -16.29 -4.86 -21.11
C ASN A 44 -15.37 -4.09 -22.08
N GLN A 45 -15.78 -2.91 -22.55
CA GLN A 45 -14.93 -2.06 -23.41
C GLN A 45 -14.11 -1.03 -22.58
N ASN A 46 -14.39 -0.87 -21.28
CA ASN A 46 -13.76 0.15 -20.41
C ASN A 46 -12.64 -0.38 -19.49
N LEU A 47 -12.31 -1.67 -19.51
CA LEU A 47 -11.24 -2.24 -18.65
C LEU A 47 -9.85 -2.20 -19.31
N VAL A 48 -9.77 -1.77 -20.56
CA VAL A 48 -8.52 -1.66 -21.32
C VAL A 48 -8.16 -0.19 -21.49
N GLY A 49 -7.13 0.26 -20.81
CA GLY A 49 -6.76 1.67 -20.79
C GLY A 49 -6.17 2.10 -19.45
N PHE A 50 -5.52 3.25 -19.47
CA PHE A 50 -5.27 3.96 -18.22
C PHE A 50 -6.49 4.79 -17.87
N SER A 51 -6.92 4.70 -16.62
CA SER A 51 -8.13 5.34 -16.13
C SER A 51 -7.96 6.85 -15.97
N ASP A 52 -8.93 7.62 -16.47
CA ASP A 52 -9.00 9.06 -16.24
C ASP A 52 -9.43 9.42 -14.81
N ARG A 53 -9.92 8.42 -14.05
CA ARG A 53 -10.33 8.58 -12.64
C ARG A 53 -9.17 8.95 -11.72
N ILE A 54 -7.92 8.83 -12.18
CA ILE A 54 -6.75 9.32 -11.43
C ILE A 54 -6.83 10.83 -11.12
N ASN A 55 -7.56 11.59 -11.94
CA ASN A 55 -7.75 13.02 -11.76
C ASN A 55 -8.82 13.37 -10.71
N ASP A 56 -9.44 12.38 -10.07
CA ASP A 56 -10.42 12.59 -9.02
C ASP A 56 -9.79 13.30 -7.80
N PRO A 57 -10.45 14.35 -7.25
CA PRO A 57 -9.94 15.08 -6.09
C PRO A 57 -9.72 14.22 -4.83
N ALA A 58 -10.30 13.02 -4.75
CA ALA A 58 -10.05 12.06 -3.67
C ALA A 58 -8.56 11.68 -3.58
N PHE A 59 -7.86 11.51 -4.70
CA PHE A 59 -6.42 11.18 -4.68
C PHE A 59 -5.58 12.33 -4.13
N ALA A 60 -5.87 13.56 -4.54
CA ALA A 60 -5.20 14.75 -4.00
C ALA A 60 -5.48 14.92 -2.50
N SER A 61 -6.71 14.64 -2.08
CA SER A 61 -7.12 14.69 -0.67
C SER A 61 -6.39 13.63 0.15
N TYR A 62 -6.30 12.39 -0.35
CA TYR A 62 -5.56 11.30 0.30
C TYR A 62 -4.08 11.64 0.50
N GLN A 63 -3.42 12.19 -0.53
CA GLN A 63 -2.02 12.62 -0.43
C GLN A 63 -1.83 13.73 0.62
N ARG A 64 -2.70 14.76 0.60
CA ARG A 64 -2.65 15.86 1.57
C ARG A 64 -2.86 15.38 3.00
N GLN A 65 -3.83 14.49 3.22
CA GLN A 65 -4.08 13.90 4.53
C GLN A 65 -2.88 13.09 5.02
N GLY A 66 -2.26 12.28 4.15
CA GLY A 66 -1.05 11.54 4.48
C GLY A 66 0.11 12.46 4.91
N ILE A 67 0.32 13.57 4.19
CA ILE A 67 1.34 14.57 4.56
C ILE A 67 0.98 15.25 5.89
N ALA A 68 -0.27 15.67 6.07
CA ALA A 68 -0.72 16.31 7.31
C ALA A 68 -0.49 15.40 8.52
N TRP A 69 -0.83 14.11 8.42
CA TRP A 69 -0.61 13.14 9.50
C TRP A 69 0.87 12.96 9.85
N ILE A 70 1.77 12.96 8.86
CA ILE A 70 3.22 12.91 9.11
C ILE A 70 3.64 14.11 9.97
N PHE A 71 3.26 15.34 9.59
CA PHE A 71 3.66 16.54 10.33
C PHE A 71 2.98 16.68 11.69
N ILE A 72 1.71 16.27 11.83
CA ILE A 72 1.02 16.25 13.12
C ILE A 72 1.71 15.28 14.07
N PHE A 73 1.96 14.04 13.62
CA PHE A 73 2.60 13.02 14.44
C PHE A 73 4.03 13.42 14.84
N THR A 74 4.84 13.85 13.88
CA THR A 74 6.19 14.34 14.14
C THR A 74 6.18 15.56 15.05
N GLY A 75 5.27 16.52 14.84
CA GLY A 75 5.15 17.71 15.68
C GLY A 75 4.84 17.37 17.14
N ILE A 76 3.86 16.49 17.38
CA ILE A 76 3.50 16.03 18.73
C ILE A 76 4.70 15.34 19.39
N LEU A 77 5.36 14.42 18.68
CA LEU A 77 6.52 13.68 19.19
C LEU A 77 7.68 14.63 19.54
N SER A 78 7.97 15.61 18.68
CA SER A 78 8.99 16.63 18.92
C SER A 78 8.70 17.47 20.17
N VAL A 79 7.44 17.88 20.39
CA VAL A 79 7.05 18.61 21.60
C VAL A 79 7.25 17.75 22.86
N ILE A 80 6.84 16.47 22.81
CA ILE A 80 7.02 15.54 23.94
C ILE A 80 8.51 15.41 24.30
N VAL A 81 9.38 15.26 23.30
CA VAL A 81 10.83 15.16 23.53
C VAL A 81 11.40 16.43 24.16
N ILE A 82 11.06 17.61 23.62
CA ILE A 82 11.55 18.88 24.16
C ILE A 82 11.12 19.07 25.62
N VAL A 83 9.84 18.84 25.92
CA VAL A 83 9.30 18.96 27.28
C VAL A 83 9.92 17.93 28.22
N GLY A 84 10.09 16.68 27.77
CA GLY A 84 10.71 15.63 28.56
C GLY A 84 12.16 15.97 28.94
N PHE A 85 12.96 16.45 27.99
CA PHE A 85 14.33 16.88 28.26
C PHE A 85 14.40 18.15 29.11
N PHE A 86 13.45 19.08 28.96
CA PHE A 86 13.38 20.25 29.82
C PHE A 86 13.13 19.86 31.29
N ILE A 87 12.15 18.99 31.55
CA ILE A 87 11.84 18.49 32.91
C ILE A 87 13.02 17.69 33.46
N TYR A 88 13.67 16.87 32.63
CA TYR A 88 14.88 16.15 33.02
C TYR A 88 15.98 17.11 33.48
N GLY A 89 16.20 18.20 32.74
CA GLY A 89 17.18 19.21 33.11
C GLY A 89 16.86 19.99 34.39
N GLU A 90 15.59 20.10 34.78
CA GLU A 90 15.18 20.73 36.05
C GLU A 90 15.23 19.79 37.25
N THR A 91 15.13 18.47 37.01
CA THR A 91 14.91 17.48 38.09
C THR A 91 16.06 16.49 38.28
N SER A 92 16.92 16.33 37.29
CA SER A 92 18.04 15.41 37.34
C SER A 92 19.28 16.08 37.95
N TYR A 93 20.10 15.30 38.66
CA TYR A 93 21.41 15.74 39.14
C TYR A 93 22.53 15.46 38.12
N GLU A 94 22.23 14.77 37.02
CA GLU A 94 23.21 14.37 36.01
C GLU A 94 23.49 15.48 35.00
N MET A 95 22.47 16.27 34.64
CA MET A 95 22.58 17.30 33.62
C MET A 95 21.54 18.41 33.83
N ASP A 96 22.03 19.65 33.93
CA ASP A 96 21.20 20.83 34.14
C ASP A 96 20.67 21.42 32.81
N ASN A 97 19.66 22.26 32.92
CA ASN A 97 19.31 23.19 31.84
C ASN A 97 20.36 24.32 31.74
N PRO A 98 20.77 24.73 30.51
CA PRO A 98 20.12 24.48 29.22
C PRO A 98 20.67 23.26 28.44
N GLN A 99 21.60 22.48 28.99
CA GLN A 99 22.25 21.39 28.26
C GLN A 99 21.25 20.28 27.88
N ALA A 100 20.43 19.84 28.84
CA ALA A 100 19.38 18.86 28.60
C ALA A 100 18.40 19.35 27.52
N LEU A 101 17.96 20.61 27.61
CA LEU A 101 17.07 21.24 26.63
C LEU A 101 17.67 21.24 25.20
N TYR A 102 18.96 21.54 25.04
CA TYR A 102 19.61 21.50 23.72
C TYR A 102 19.63 20.11 23.10
N ILE A 103 19.78 19.05 23.89
CA ILE A 103 19.67 17.68 23.40
C ILE A 103 18.25 17.39 22.93
N GLY A 104 17.24 17.77 23.71
CA GLY A 104 15.83 17.65 23.32
C GLY A 104 15.51 18.37 22.02
N LEU A 105 16.00 19.59 21.84
CA LEU A 105 15.87 20.36 20.60
C LEU A 105 16.60 19.70 19.42
N GLY A 106 17.79 19.14 19.66
CA GLY A 106 18.56 18.41 18.64
C GLY A 106 17.80 17.19 18.10
N ILE A 107 17.25 16.37 19.00
CA ILE A 107 16.45 15.19 18.63
C ILE A 107 15.15 15.60 17.93
N ALA A 108 14.44 16.60 18.45
CA ALA A 108 13.24 17.13 17.83
C ALA A 108 13.50 17.69 16.42
N GLY A 109 14.64 18.36 16.23
CA GLY A 109 15.12 18.83 14.94
C GLY A 109 15.41 17.68 13.97
N MET A 110 16.00 16.58 14.46
CA MET A 110 16.23 15.37 13.66
C MET A 110 14.90 14.78 13.17
N PHE A 111 13.88 14.66 14.03
CA PHE A 111 12.57 14.17 13.59
C PHE A 111 11.93 15.07 12.54
N MET A 112 12.00 16.40 12.74
CA MET A 112 11.45 17.35 11.79
C MET A 112 12.17 17.30 10.43
N THR A 113 13.50 17.21 10.43
CA THR A 113 14.27 17.11 9.18
C THR A 113 13.95 15.81 8.42
N ILE A 114 13.83 14.68 9.11
CA ILE A 114 13.40 13.41 8.50
C ILE A 114 12.00 13.54 7.89
N ALA A 115 11.04 14.14 8.60
CA ALA A 115 9.69 14.34 8.08
C ALA A 115 9.67 15.23 6.82
N ILE A 116 10.46 16.30 6.80
CA ILE A 116 10.62 17.18 5.63
C ILE A 116 11.22 16.41 4.46
N LEU A 117 12.34 15.70 4.67
CA LEU A 117 13.01 14.93 3.63
C LEU A 117 12.12 13.81 3.08
N ALA A 118 11.39 13.11 3.94
CA ALA A 118 10.42 12.08 3.55
C ALA A 118 9.26 12.65 2.73
N THR A 119 8.85 13.89 3.00
CA THR A 119 7.82 14.58 2.21
C THR A 119 8.36 15.01 0.84
N LEU A 120 9.55 15.63 0.81
CA LEU A 120 10.20 16.09 -0.43
C LEU A 120 10.52 14.93 -1.38
N SER A 121 10.95 13.77 -0.87
CA SER A 121 11.23 12.60 -1.70
C SER A 121 9.97 12.07 -2.40
N ARG A 122 8.80 12.13 -1.75
CA ARG A 122 7.52 11.75 -2.36
C ARG A 122 7.09 12.74 -3.45
N LEU A 123 7.27 14.04 -3.20
CA LEU A 123 6.90 15.10 -4.16
C LEU A 123 7.77 15.11 -5.43
N THR A 124 9.02 14.69 -5.32
CA THR A 124 9.98 14.64 -6.44
C THR A 124 9.84 13.36 -7.28
N THR A 125 9.06 12.39 -6.84
CA THR A 125 8.80 11.16 -7.60
C THR A 125 8.06 11.50 -8.89
N LYS A 126 8.63 11.12 -10.03
CA LYS A 126 8.05 11.37 -11.35
C LYS A 126 7.11 10.24 -11.74
N GLN A 127 6.06 10.58 -12.48
CA GLN A 127 5.30 9.60 -13.22
C GLN A 127 6.18 8.98 -14.33
N TRP A 128 5.94 7.70 -14.55
CA TRP A 128 6.57 6.90 -15.60
C TRP A 128 5.62 5.79 -16.03
N ASP A 129 5.71 5.44 -17.31
CA ASP A 129 5.05 4.28 -17.88
C ASP A 129 6.09 3.19 -18.13
N GLY A 130 5.68 1.94 -18.13
CA GLY A 130 6.60 0.83 -18.33
C GLY A 130 5.91 -0.47 -18.68
N VAL A 131 6.72 -1.51 -18.80
CA VAL A 131 6.27 -2.87 -19.12
C VAL A 131 6.92 -3.86 -18.18
N VAL A 132 6.15 -4.86 -17.73
CA VAL A 132 6.70 -6.01 -17.00
C VAL A 132 7.51 -6.86 -17.98
N ILE A 133 8.83 -6.90 -17.80
CA ILE A 133 9.75 -7.61 -18.72
C ILE A 133 10.21 -8.96 -18.18
N ASP A 134 10.17 -9.16 -16.86
CA ASP A 134 10.64 -10.37 -16.22
C ASP A 134 10.02 -10.54 -14.82
N LYS A 135 9.96 -11.77 -14.35
CA LYS A 135 9.40 -12.18 -13.06
C LYS A 135 10.31 -13.24 -12.44
N LYS A 136 10.85 -12.98 -11.25
CA LYS A 136 11.75 -13.91 -10.54
C LYS A 136 11.13 -14.43 -9.26
N LYS A 137 11.40 -15.70 -8.94
CA LYS A 137 11.03 -16.35 -7.68
C LYS A 137 12.30 -17.00 -7.11
N GLU A 138 12.81 -16.47 -6.01
CA GLU A 138 14.05 -16.90 -5.39
C GLU A 138 13.78 -17.41 -3.96
N LYS A 139 14.38 -18.54 -3.56
CA LYS A 139 14.39 -18.94 -2.14
C LYS A 139 15.64 -18.35 -1.48
N LYS A 140 15.45 -17.51 -0.46
CA LYS A 140 16.52 -16.82 0.26
C LYS A 140 16.52 -17.19 1.73
N THR A 141 17.65 -16.91 2.38
CA THR A 141 17.81 -17.09 3.82
C THR A 141 18.38 -15.83 4.44
N ARG A 142 17.96 -15.50 5.65
CA ARG A 142 18.55 -14.43 6.46
C ARG A 142 18.77 -14.91 7.89
N ARG A 143 19.80 -14.38 8.54
CA ARG A 143 20.02 -14.61 9.98
C ARG A 143 19.17 -13.61 10.74
N SER A 144 18.26 -14.12 11.56
CA SER A 144 17.43 -13.34 12.45
C SER A 144 17.82 -13.64 13.91
N LYS A 145 17.64 -12.65 14.77
CA LYS A 145 17.97 -12.74 16.19
C LYS A 145 16.68 -13.03 16.96
N ASN A 146 16.70 -14.10 17.74
CA ASN A 146 15.62 -14.42 18.67
C ASN A 146 15.57 -13.39 19.81
N SER A 147 14.40 -13.32 20.45
CA SER A 147 14.22 -12.53 21.68
C SER A 147 15.22 -12.90 22.78
N ASP A 148 15.61 -14.18 22.84
CA ASP A 148 16.57 -14.71 23.83
C ASP A 148 18.04 -14.45 23.48
N GLY A 149 18.31 -13.67 22.42
CA GLY A 149 19.65 -13.32 21.98
C GLY A 149 20.35 -14.35 21.08
N GLY A 150 19.80 -15.56 20.95
CA GLY A 150 20.26 -16.57 19.99
C GLY A 150 19.97 -16.18 18.54
N TYR A 151 20.70 -16.76 17.58
CA TYR A 151 20.47 -16.54 16.15
C TYR A 151 19.81 -17.76 15.51
N TYR A 152 18.87 -17.54 14.60
CA TYR A 152 18.28 -18.58 13.76
C TYR A 152 18.35 -18.18 12.29
N THR A 153 18.30 -19.19 11.41
CA THR A 153 18.22 -18.98 9.96
C THR A 153 16.76 -19.00 9.54
N GLU A 154 16.26 -17.84 9.11
CA GLU A 154 14.92 -17.69 8.55
C GLU A 154 14.99 -17.92 7.03
N ARG A 155 14.09 -18.75 6.50
CA ARG A 155 13.94 -18.98 5.06
C ARG A 155 12.72 -18.21 4.57
N TYR A 156 12.88 -17.49 3.46
CA TYR A 156 11.79 -16.75 2.82
C TYR A 156 11.87 -16.88 1.31
N THR A 157 10.75 -16.68 0.64
CA THR A 157 10.64 -16.63 -0.82
C THR A 157 10.59 -15.17 -1.25
N LEU A 158 11.53 -14.76 -2.09
CA LEU A 158 11.54 -13.43 -2.68
C LEU A 158 10.94 -13.49 -4.09
N TYR A 159 9.79 -12.87 -4.25
CA TYR A 159 9.20 -12.58 -5.54
C TYR A 159 9.71 -11.23 -6.04
N THR A 160 10.11 -11.18 -7.31
CA THR A 160 10.58 -9.95 -7.95
C THR A 160 9.83 -9.71 -9.25
N LEU A 161 9.24 -8.53 -9.40
CA LEU A 161 8.74 -8.03 -10.68
C LEU A 161 9.77 -7.05 -11.25
N VAL A 162 10.14 -7.24 -12.51
CA VAL A 162 11.11 -6.41 -13.23
C VAL A 162 10.38 -5.59 -14.28
N PHE A 163 10.48 -4.28 -14.18
CA PHE A 163 9.84 -3.33 -15.08
C PHE A 163 10.89 -2.63 -15.93
N LYS A 164 10.63 -2.49 -17.23
CA LYS A 164 11.36 -1.58 -18.10
C LYS A 164 10.51 -0.34 -18.32
N THR A 165 11.01 0.80 -17.85
CA THR A 165 10.36 2.10 -18.06
C THR A 165 10.48 2.56 -19.51
N ASP A 166 9.59 3.45 -19.92
CA ASP A 166 9.63 4.22 -21.16
C ASP A 166 11.00 4.90 -21.40
N ARG A 167 11.64 5.36 -20.33
CA ARG A 167 12.99 5.95 -20.34
C ARG A 167 14.13 4.91 -20.39
N GLY A 168 13.81 3.64 -20.53
CA GLY A 168 14.78 2.53 -20.60
C GLY A 168 15.38 2.11 -19.26
N LYS A 169 15.08 2.79 -18.15
CA LYS A 169 15.50 2.39 -16.80
C LYS A 169 14.80 1.10 -16.38
N ILE A 170 15.55 0.17 -15.78
CA ILE A 170 15.02 -1.04 -15.16
C ILE A 170 14.70 -0.74 -13.69
N ILE A 171 13.50 -1.13 -13.26
CA ILE A 171 13.01 -0.99 -11.88
C ILE A 171 12.59 -2.37 -11.39
N ASN A 172 13.00 -2.73 -10.17
CA ASN A 172 12.61 -3.98 -9.54
C ASN A 172 11.67 -3.69 -8.36
N LYS A 173 10.57 -4.43 -8.27
CA LYS A 173 9.71 -4.47 -7.08
C LYS A 173 9.85 -5.83 -6.42
N TYR A 174 10.06 -5.83 -5.11
CA TYR A 174 10.32 -7.01 -4.31
C TYR A 174 9.16 -7.27 -3.36
N MET A 175 8.76 -8.53 -3.21
CA MET A 175 7.74 -9.00 -2.26
C MET A 175 8.31 -10.23 -1.56
N GLU A 176 8.35 -10.20 -0.23
CA GLU A 176 8.82 -11.32 0.61
C GLU A 176 7.61 -12.13 1.07
N ASP A 177 7.63 -13.44 0.81
CA ASP A 177 6.62 -14.44 1.21
C ASP A 177 5.16 -14.17 0.79
N ASP A 178 4.91 -13.09 0.05
CA ASP A 178 3.61 -12.72 -0.52
C ASP A 178 3.68 -12.74 -2.05
N ASP A 179 2.93 -13.64 -2.67
CA ASP A 179 2.86 -13.81 -4.12
C ASP A 179 1.67 -13.08 -4.76
N THR A 180 0.84 -12.37 -3.99
CA THR A 180 -0.41 -11.75 -4.49
C THR A 180 -0.14 -10.77 -5.63
N ILE A 181 0.76 -9.80 -5.42
CA ILE A 181 1.14 -8.83 -6.46
C ILE A 181 1.93 -9.52 -7.58
N TYR A 182 2.73 -10.53 -7.25
CA TYR A 182 3.48 -11.29 -8.23
C TYR A 182 2.55 -12.03 -9.19
N ASN A 183 1.47 -12.63 -8.71
CA ASN A 183 0.50 -13.37 -9.51
C ASN A 183 -0.41 -12.43 -10.32
N TYR A 184 -0.70 -11.24 -9.81
CA TYR A 184 -1.55 -10.24 -10.47
C TYR A 184 -0.97 -9.68 -11.79
N PHE A 185 0.35 -9.54 -11.88
CA PHE A 185 1.02 -9.02 -13.07
C PHE A 185 1.56 -10.15 -13.96
N GLU A 186 1.34 -10.03 -15.26
CA GLU A 186 1.89 -10.91 -16.30
C GLU A 186 3.04 -10.23 -17.06
N ILE A 187 3.92 -11.04 -17.66
CA ILE A 187 4.97 -10.51 -18.53
C ILE A 187 4.31 -9.91 -19.78
N GLY A 188 4.69 -8.68 -20.11
CA GLY A 188 4.08 -7.91 -21.20
C GLY A 188 3.03 -6.90 -20.73
N ASP A 189 2.59 -6.95 -19.48
CA ASP A 189 1.66 -5.96 -18.93
C ASP A 189 2.26 -4.57 -19.00
N ARG A 190 1.51 -3.64 -19.59
CA ARG A 190 1.80 -2.21 -19.52
C ARG A 190 1.34 -1.67 -18.17
N VAL A 191 2.16 -0.85 -17.55
CA VAL A 191 1.88 -0.28 -16.23
C VAL A 191 2.19 1.22 -16.21
N ARG A 192 1.49 1.95 -15.34
CA ARG A 192 1.73 3.36 -15.07
C ARG A 192 1.93 3.59 -13.58
N HIS A 193 3.00 4.29 -13.24
CA HIS A 193 3.24 4.81 -11.91
C HIS A 193 2.74 6.24 -11.81
N HIS A 194 1.71 6.48 -11.02
CA HIS A 194 1.15 7.81 -10.81
C HIS A 194 1.98 8.62 -9.81
N LYS A 195 2.21 9.90 -10.10
CA LYS A 195 2.98 10.79 -9.23
C LYS A 195 2.34 10.88 -7.83
N GLY A 196 3.16 10.70 -6.79
CA GLY A 196 2.73 10.80 -5.39
C GLY A 196 1.98 9.58 -4.86
N LEU A 197 1.75 8.57 -5.70
CA LEU A 197 1.20 7.26 -5.31
C LEU A 197 2.31 6.21 -5.34
N GLY A 198 2.22 5.19 -4.48
CA GLY A 198 3.26 4.15 -4.34
C GLY A 198 2.99 2.86 -5.12
N THR A 199 1.97 2.87 -5.98
CA THR A 199 1.45 1.68 -6.66
C THR A 199 1.46 1.87 -8.17
N LEU A 200 1.21 0.77 -8.90
CA LEU A 200 1.17 0.75 -10.35
C LEU A 200 -0.26 0.48 -10.80
N GLU A 201 -0.74 1.25 -11.77
CA GLU A 201 -1.93 0.93 -12.52
C GLU A 201 -1.58 -0.02 -13.66
N LYS A 202 -2.30 -1.13 -13.80
CA LYS A 202 -2.20 -2.06 -14.94
C LYS A 202 -3.02 -1.52 -16.12
N TYR A 203 -2.52 -1.56 -17.35
CA TYR A 203 -3.24 -1.00 -18.50
C TYR A 203 -4.44 -1.85 -18.92
N ASP A 204 -4.24 -3.16 -19.11
CA ASP A 204 -5.30 -4.08 -19.49
C ASP A 204 -5.75 -4.82 -18.24
N LYS A 205 -6.98 -4.56 -17.81
CA LYS A 205 -7.62 -5.15 -16.63
C LYS A 205 -8.78 -6.06 -17.02
N SER A 206 -8.97 -6.32 -18.32
CA SER A 206 -10.14 -7.03 -18.86
C SER A 206 -10.22 -8.49 -18.43
N LYS A 207 -9.11 -9.06 -17.95
CA LYS A 207 -8.98 -10.44 -17.50
C LYS A 207 -8.87 -10.57 -15.98
N ASP A 208 -8.90 -9.46 -15.25
CA ASP A 208 -8.71 -9.44 -13.82
C ASP A 208 -10.08 -9.42 -13.11
N ASP A 209 -10.24 -10.21 -12.05
CA ASP A 209 -11.38 -10.19 -11.13
C ASP A 209 -11.12 -9.31 -9.89
N ILE A 210 -9.87 -8.89 -9.71
CA ILE A 210 -9.40 -8.07 -8.61
C ILE A 210 -8.68 -6.82 -9.11
N ILE A 211 -8.62 -5.79 -8.29
CA ILE A 211 -7.81 -4.59 -8.54
C ILE A 211 -7.19 -4.05 -7.26
N PHE A 212 -5.91 -3.67 -7.34
CA PHE A 212 -5.24 -2.97 -6.26
C PHE A 212 -5.57 -1.48 -6.29
N CYS A 213 -6.02 -0.95 -5.16
CA CYS A 213 -6.23 0.48 -5.00
C CYS A 213 -4.92 1.25 -5.17
N ASN A 214 -4.89 2.19 -6.11
CA ASN A 214 -3.66 2.93 -6.38
C ASN A 214 -3.21 3.85 -5.22
N ALA A 215 -4.11 4.21 -4.31
CA ALA A 215 -3.79 5.05 -3.17
C ALA A 215 -3.17 4.26 -1.99
N CYS A 216 -3.77 3.14 -1.62
CA CYS A 216 -3.44 2.43 -0.38
C CYS A 216 -3.03 0.96 -0.56
N SER A 217 -2.90 0.47 -1.79
CA SER A 217 -2.54 -0.91 -2.13
C SER A 217 -3.52 -1.98 -1.62
N THR A 218 -4.70 -1.59 -1.16
CA THR A 218 -5.72 -2.54 -0.72
C THR A 218 -6.28 -3.26 -1.94
N LEU A 219 -6.43 -4.58 -1.86
CA LEU A 219 -7.06 -5.41 -2.88
C LEU A 219 -8.58 -5.22 -2.80
N ASN A 220 -9.22 -5.01 -3.94
CA ASN A 220 -10.68 -4.83 -4.08
C ASN A 220 -11.18 -5.69 -5.25
N ASP A 221 -12.49 -5.82 -5.34
CA ASP A 221 -13.15 -6.42 -6.49
C ASP A 221 -12.99 -5.51 -7.73
N ILE A 222 -12.83 -6.09 -8.92
CA ILE A 222 -12.70 -5.31 -10.15
C ILE A 222 -13.95 -4.48 -10.44
N ASP A 223 -15.12 -4.90 -9.95
CA ASP A 223 -16.40 -4.22 -10.19
C ASP A 223 -16.66 -3.07 -9.19
N ASP A 224 -15.86 -2.96 -8.12
CA ASP A 224 -16.03 -1.92 -7.12
C ASP A 224 -15.71 -0.53 -7.71
N ASP A 225 -16.50 0.47 -7.35
CA ASP A 225 -16.25 1.84 -7.81
C ASP A 225 -15.21 2.60 -6.98
N LYS A 226 -15.08 2.23 -5.71
CA LYS A 226 -14.22 2.89 -4.72
C LYS A 226 -13.59 1.85 -3.82
N CYS A 227 -12.37 2.13 -3.38
CA CYS A 227 -11.70 1.27 -2.41
C CYS A 227 -12.41 1.33 -1.06
N TYR A 228 -12.74 0.17 -0.48
CA TYR A 228 -13.43 0.10 0.81
C TYR A 228 -12.63 0.71 1.98
N ARG A 229 -11.29 0.76 1.87
CA ARG A 229 -10.40 1.25 2.93
C ARG A 229 -10.19 2.77 2.89
N CYS A 230 -9.82 3.31 1.73
CA CYS A 230 -9.45 4.72 1.60
C CYS A 230 -10.48 5.55 0.82
N SER A 231 -11.56 4.92 0.33
CA SER A 231 -12.64 5.56 -0.45
C SER A 231 -12.20 6.27 -1.74
N CYS A 232 -10.93 6.15 -2.14
CA CYS A 232 -10.46 6.63 -3.43
C CYS A 232 -11.09 5.79 -4.55
N PRO A 233 -11.45 6.39 -5.69
CA PRO A 233 -11.97 5.64 -6.81
C PRO A 233 -10.96 4.60 -7.29
N LEU A 234 -11.47 3.45 -7.71
CA LEU A 234 -10.65 2.42 -8.34
C LEU A 234 -10.43 2.80 -9.82
N LEU A 235 -9.26 2.44 -10.34
CA LEU A 235 -8.84 2.78 -11.70
C LEU A 235 -9.28 1.69 -12.70
N ASN A 236 -10.52 1.22 -12.57
CA ASN A 236 -11.13 0.11 -13.31
C ASN A 236 -12.01 0.57 -14.49
N LYS A 237 -11.98 1.86 -14.85
CA LYS A 237 -12.81 2.45 -15.91
C LYS A 237 -12.03 3.50 -16.69
#